data_AF-A0A0D6JJ89-F1
#
_entry.id   AF-A0A0D6JJ89-F1
#
_cell.length_a   1.000
_cell.length_b   1.000
_cell.length_c   1.000
_cell.angle_alpha   90.00
_cell.angle_beta   90.00
_cell.angle_gamma   90.00
#
_symmetry.space_group_name_H-M   'P 1'
#
loop_
_entity.id
_entity.type
_entity.pdbx_description
1 polymer ?
#
loop_
_entity_poly.entity_id
_entity_poly.type
_entity_poly.pdbx_seq_one_letter_code
_entity_poly.pdbx_strand_id
1 'polypeptide(L)'
;MGERLKIDREAAKAEPESQFQTPDDLVASEGLTRGEKIAALKRWAFLVNRRLASGDEGMPVSGAQEAADAELLRKIESSRSALIAGDVPEEET
;
A
#
# COMPACT_ATOMS: atom_id res chain seq x y z
N MET A 1 13.74 22.99 -9.02
CA MET A 1 12.40 23.44 -8.57
C MET A 1 11.67 22.19 -8.13
N GLY A 2 11.56 21.96 -6.82
CA GLY A 2 10.88 20.79 -6.27
C GLY A 2 9.39 21.04 -6.29
N GLU A 3 8.70 20.47 -7.27
CA GLU A 3 7.24 20.43 -7.29
C GLU A 3 6.80 19.64 -6.07
N ARG A 4 6.40 20.35 -5.01
CA ARG A 4 5.76 19.71 -3.86
C ARG A 4 4.40 19.24 -4.35
N LEU A 5 4.38 18.03 -4.92
CA LEU A 5 3.17 17.29 -5.25
C LEU A 5 2.23 17.45 -4.07
N LYS A 6 1.17 18.24 -4.24
CA LYS A 6 0.11 18.37 -3.26
C LYS A 6 -0.54 17.00 -3.22
N ILE A 7 -0.08 16.14 -2.32
CA ILE A 7 -0.70 14.83 -2.12
C ILE A 7 -2.09 15.11 -1.57
N ASP A 8 -3.10 14.86 -2.40
CA ASP A 8 -4.50 14.91 -2.01
C ASP A 8 -4.73 13.80 -0.98
N ARG A 9 -4.69 14.14 0.31
CA ARG A 9 -4.83 13.18 1.41
C ARG A 9 -6.12 12.36 1.31
N GLU A 10 -7.18 12.97 0.81
CA GLU A 10 -8.46 12.28 0.57
C GLU A 10 -8.33 11.24 -0.54
N ALA A 11 -7.70 11.58 -1.66
CA ALA A 11 -7.42 10.65 -2.75
C ALA A 11 -6.45 9.53 -2.31
N ALA A 12 -5.41 9.87 -1.56
CA ALA A 12 -4.45 8.90 -1.02
C ALA A 12 -5.10 7.86 -0.09
N LYS A 13 -6.15 8.25 0.65
CA LYS A 13 -6.91 7.33 1.51
C LYS A 13 -7.94 6.51 0.72
N ALA A 14 -8.55 7.11 -0.29
CA ALA A 14 -9.59 6.46 -1.09
C ALA A 14 -8.99 5.46 -2.10
N GLU A 15 -7.99 5.91 -2.86
CA GLU A 15 -7.34 5.21 -3.97
C GLU A 15 -5.81 5.39 -3.92
N PRO A 16 -5.14 4.76 -2.94
CA PRO A 16 -3.69 4.88 -2.77
C PRO A 16 -2.90 4.45 -4.01
N GLU A 17 -3.36 3.43 -4.74
CA GLU A 17 -2.72 2.95 -5.97
C GLU A 17 -2.70 3.98 -7.11
N SER A 18 -3.61 4.96 -7.08
CA SER A 18 -3.70 6.00 -8.11
C SER A 18 -2.82 7.21 -7.78
N GLN A 19 -2.35 7.31 -6.53
CA GLN A 19 -1.47 8.37 -6.05
C GLN A 19 -0.03 7.88 -5.87
N PHE A 20 0.16 6.59 -5.62
CA PHE A 20 1.46 5.98 -5.32
C PHE A 20 1.68 4.78 -6.21
N GLN A 21 2.86 4.71 -6.84
CA GLN A 21 3.24 3.54 -7.64
C GLN A 21 3.62 2.33 -6.78
N THR A 22 4.13 2.58 -5.57
CA THR A 22 4.56 1.53 -4.65
C THR A 22 4.12 1.85 -3.21
N PRO A 23 3.90 0.82 -2.37
CA PRO A 23 3.64 1.02 -0.94
C PRO A 23 4.79 1.74 -0.23
N ASP A 24 6.02 1.61 -0.74
CA ASP A 24 7.19 2.32 -0.20
C ASP A 24 7.10 3.83 -0.40
N ASP A 25 6.61 4.28 -1.58
CA ASP A 25 6.39 5.70 -1.86
C ASP A 25 5.34 6.32 -0.91
N LEU A 26 4.30 5.55 -0.59
CA LEU A 26 3.30 5.91 0.42
C LEU A 26 3.90 6.02 1.82
N VAL A 27 4.79 5.11 2.20
CA VAL A 27 5.52 5.15 3.48
C VAL A 27 6.47 6.34 3.53
N ALA A 28 7.19 6.63 2.45
CA ALA A 28 8.12 7.74 2.33
C ALA A 28 7.42 9.11 2.25
N SER A 29 6.13 9.14 1.91
CA SER A 29 5.33 10.36 1.81
C SER A 29 5.32 11.16 3.12
N GLU A 30 5.82 12.39 3.09
CA GLU A 30 5.71 13.34 4.22
C GLU A 30 4.31 13.97 4.33
N GLY A 31 3.45 13.75 3.33
CA GLY A 31 2.12 14.35 3.24
C GLY A 31 1.07 13.70 4.14
N LEU A 32 1.31 12.47 4.62
CA LEU A 32 0.37 11.65 5.39
C LEU A 32 0.92 11.39 6.79
N THR A 33 0.04 11.42 7.80
CA THR A 33 0.40 10.93 9.13
C THR A 33 0.55 9.41 9.12
N ARG A 34 1.28 8.86 10.10
CA ARG A 34 1.48 7.41 10.22
C ARG A 34 0.16 6.62 10.26
N GLY A 35 -0.85 7.12 10.98
CA GLY A 35 -2.18 6.50 11.02
C GLY A 35 -2.87 6.51 9.64
N GLU A 36 -2.75 7.61 8.90
CA GLU A 36 -3.27 7.71 7.53
C GLU A 36 -2.53 6.77 6.57
N LYS A 37 -1.20 6.63 6.71
CA LYS A 37 -0.40 5.66 5.93
C LYS A 37 -0.88 4.23 6.17
N ILE A 38 -1.08 3.84 7.43
CA ILE A 38 -1.59 2.51 7.78
C ILE A 38 -3.00 2.29 7.22
N ALA A 39 -3.88 3.30 7.31
CA ALA A 39 -5.23 3.21 6.77
C ALA A 39 -5.23 3.06 5.24
N ALA A 40 -4.39 3.85 4.55
CA ALA A 40 -4.22 3.77 3.11
C ALA A 40 -3.63 2.43 2.67
N LEU A 41 -2.59 1.91 3.34
CA LEU A 41 -2.05 0.57 3.07
C LEU A 41 -3.07 -0.54 3.30
N LYS A 42 -3.90 -0.46 4.34
CA LYS A 42 -5.01 -1.40 4.56
C LYS A 42 -6.01 -1.39 3.40
N ARG A 43 -6.37 -0.19 2.93
CA ARG A 43 -7.28 -0.03 1.79
C ARG A 43 -6.67 -0.61 0.52
N TRP A 44 -5.40 -0.33 0.28
CA TRP A 44 -4.66 -0.85 -0.88
C TRP A 44 -4.61 -2.39 -0.86
N ALA A 45 -4.26 -2.99 0.27
CA ALA A 45 -4.25 -4.44 0.43
C ALA A 45 -5.62 -5.06 0.10
N PHE A 46 -6.71 -4.44 0.56
CA PHE A 46 -8.06 -4.90 0.25
C PHE A 46 -8.38 -4.86 -1.25
N LEU A 47 -7.99 -3.79 -1.96
CA LEU A 47 -8.22 -3.67 -3.41
C LEU A 47 -7.43 -4.71 -4.21
N VAL A 48 -6.16 -4.92 -3.86
CA VAL A 48 -5.30 -5.94 -4.49
C VAL A 48 -5.82 -7.35 -4.19
N ASN A 49 -6.20 -7.63 -2.94
CA ASN A 49 -6.79 -8.92 -2.58
C ASN A 49 -8.11 -9.17 -3.31
N ARG A 50 -8.92 -8.13 -3.52
CA ARG A 50 -10.15 -8.24 -4.32
C ARG A 50 -9.85 -8.55 -5.78
N ARG A 51 -8.81 -7.93 -6.37
CA ARG A 51 -8.35 -8.27 -7.74
C ARG A 51 -7.92 -9.73 -7.85
N LEU A 52 -7.12 -10.21 -6.90
CA LEU A 52 -6.70 -11.60 -6.83
C LEU A 52 -7.91 -12.56 -6.69
N ALA A 53 -8.85 -12.25 -5.79
CA ALA A 53 -10.05 -13.06 -5.60
C ALA A 53 -10.97 -13.07 -6.83
N SER A 54 -11.12 -11.93 -7.52
CA SER A 54 -11.91 -11.86 -8.77
C SER A 54 -11.24 -12.55 -9.96
N GLY A 55 -9.93 -12.77 -9.93
CA GLY A 55 -9.21 -13.59 -10.90
C GLY A 55 -9.54 -15.09 -10.77
N ASP A 56 -9.83 -15.55 -9.55
CA ASP A 56 -10.17 -16.94 -9.24
C ASP A 56 -11.59 -17.33 -9.73
N GLU A 57 -12.52 -16.35 -9.84
CA GLU A 57 -13.90 -16.54 -10.30
C GLU A 57 -14.08 -16.69 -11.83
N GLY A 58 -13.10 -17.30 -12.53
CA GLY A 58 -13.27 -17.82 -13.89
C GLY A 58 -12.91 -16.88 -15.04
N MET A 59 -12.19 -15.79 -14.79
CA MET A 59 -11.59 -14.94 -15.83
C MET A 59 -10.07 -15.13 -15.77
N PRO A 60 -9.39 -15.58 -16.85
CA PRO A 60 -7.95 -15.75 -16.85
C PRO A 60 -7.27 -14.38 -16.81
N VAL A 61 -7.09 -13.86 -15.61
CA VAL A 61 -6.00 -12.92 -15.34
C VAL A 61 -4.73 -13.66 -15.77
N SER A 62 -3.97 -13.06 -16.67
CA SER A 62 -2.71 -13.67 -17.12
C SER A 62 -1.86 -13.91 -15.88
N GLY A 63 -1.33 -15.11 -15.65
CA GLY A 63 -0.66 -15.45 -14.37
C GLY A 63 0.49 -14.52 -13.96
N ALA A 64 1.03 -13.72 -14.90
CA ALA A 64 1.96 -12.63 -14.61
C ALA A 64 1.34 -11.49 -13.78
N GLN A 65 0.07 -11.14 -14.04
CA GLN A 65 -0.68 -10.12 -13.31
C GLN A 65 -1.00 -10.60 -11.89
N GLU A 66 -1.44 -11.85 -11.73
CA GLU A 66 -1.67 -12.43 -10.39
C GLU A 66 -0.37 -12.48 -9.57
N ALA A 67 0.74 -12.89 -10.19
CA ALA A 67 2.04 -12.89 -9.53
C ALA A 67 2.47 -11.47 -9.10
N ALA A 68 2.23 -10.47 -9.96
CA ALA A 68 2.52 -9.08 -9.66
C ALA A 68 1.64 -8.53 -8.51
N ASP A 69 0.34 -8.81 -8.54
CA ASP A 69 -0.62 -8.42 -7.49
C ASP A 69 -0.30 -9.14 -6.16
N ALA A 70 0.07 -10.42 -6.17
CA ALA A 70 0.48 -11.17 -4.98
C ALA A 70 1.80 -10.62 -4.39
N GLU A 71 2.77 -10.26 -5.24
CA GLU A 71 4.01 -9.62 -4.79
C GLU A 71 3.72 -8.23 -4.21
N LEU A 72 2.84 -7.45 -4.85
CA LEU A 72 2.41 -6.15 -4.37
C LEU A 72 1.74 -6.26 -2.99
N LEU A 73 0.86 -7.24 -2.81
CA LEU A 73 0.20 -7.49 -1.52
C LEU A 73 1.20 -7.79 -0.41
N ARG A 74 2.20 -8.65 -0.67
CA ARG A 74 3.31 -8.89 0.27
C ARG A 74 4.05 -7.62 0.63
N LYS A 75 4.36 -6.76 -0.35
CA LYS A 75 5.05 -5.49 -0.11
C LYS A 75 4.20 -4.56 0.76
N ILE A 76 2.90 -4.43 0.48
CA ILE A 76 1.98 -3.62 1.28
C ILE A 76 1.93 -4.11 2.74
N GLU A 77 1.83 -5.42 2.96
CA GLU A 77 1.81 -5.99 4.31
C GLU A 77 3.13 -5.83 5.04
N SER A 78 4.26 -5.97 4.34
CA SER A 78 5.60 -5.72 4.90
C SER A 78 5.76 -4.26 5.32
N SER A 79 5.44 -3.31 4.43
CA SER A 79 5.47 -1.88 4.71
C SER A 79 4.53 -1.49 5.87
N ARG A 80 3.33 -2.09 5.93
CA ARG A 80 2.39 -1.88 7.05
C ARG A 80 2.97 -2.41 8.36
N SER A 81 3.54 -3.61 8.32
CA SER A 81 4.15 -4.24 9.49
C SER A 81 5.35 -3.44 9.99
N ALA A 82 6.19 -2.94 9.08
CA ALA A 82 7.31 -2.05 9.42
C ALA A 82 6.83 -0.74 10.04
N LEU A 83 5.77 -0.13 9.50
CA LEU A 83 5.16 1.05 10.11
C LEU A 83 4.64 0.76 11.51
N ILE A 84 4.01 -0.39 11.75
CA ILE A 84 3.50 -0.80 13.06
C ILE A 84 4.65 -1.17 14.02
N ALA A 85 5.66 -1.90 13.55
CA ALA A 85 6.81 -2.34 14.32
C ALA A 85 7.71 -1.16 14.72
N GLY A 86 7.85 -0.15 13.87
CA GLY A 86 8.53 1.11 14.22
C GLY A 86 7.79 1.97 15.27
N ASP A 87 6.63 1.52 15.80
CA ASP A 87 6.05 2.04 17.05
C ASP A 87 6.73 1.47 18.28
N VAL A 88 7.24 0.25 18.15
CA VAL A 88 7.86 -0.49 19.23
C VAL A 88 9.28 0.05 19.27
N PRO A 89 9.68 0.82 20.31
CA PRO A 89 11.08 1.15 20.45
C PRO A 89 11.85 -0.18 20.45
N GLU A 90 12.83 -0.30 19.58
CA GLU A 90 13.90 -1.27 19.74
C GLU A 90 14.68 -0.90 21.01
N GLU A 91 14.10 -1.17 22.18
CA GLU A 91 14.79 -1.20 23.46
C GLU A 91 14.54 -2.52 24.17
N GLU A 92 15.67 -3.12 24.53
CA GLU A 92 15.91 -4.20 25.50
C GLU A 92 15.54 -5.63 25.10
N THR A 93 16.56 -6.41 24.72
CA THR A 93 17.23 -7.36 25.63
C THR A 93 18.63 -7.72 25.12
#